data_AF-A0A2W5YE76-F1
#
_entry.id   AF-A0A2W5YE76-F1
#
_cell.length_a   1.000
_cell.length_b   1.000
_cell.length_c   1.000
_cell.angle_alpha   90.00
_cell.angle_beta   90.00
_cell.angle_gamma   90.00
#
_symmetry.space_group_name_H-M   'P 1'
#
loop_
_entity.id
_entity.type
_entity.pdbx_description
1 polymer ?
#
loop_
_entity_poly.entity_id
_entity_poly.type
_entity_poly.pdbx_seq_one_letter_code
_entity_poly.pdbx_strand_id
1 'polypeptide(L)'
;MVDAPKPRSARLVELLGLSDNELCTVLDSDALTIVSGQAEATPELAILIDLLEEAAEKVGTRALAGWVRRRGPAGRPIDALLSREFPAFERAVEVLVERGIVVGGGNGRLGGGSERR
;
A
#
# COMPACT_ATOMS: atom_id res chain seq x y z
N MET A 1 18.88 -6.43 -23.80
CA MET A 1 18.56 -5.13 -23.20
C MET A 1 18.47 -5.39 -21.72
N VAL A 2 19.58 -5.15 -21.00
CA VAL A 2 19.62 -5.40 -19.56
C VAL A 2 18.58 -4.49 -18.90
N ASP A 3 17.64 -5.08 -18.17
CA ASP A 3 16.68 -4.36 -17.34
C ASP A 3 17.52 -3.51 -16.38
N ALA A 4 17.60 -2.20 -16.61
CA ALA A 4 18.18 -1.32 -15.62
C ALA A 4 17.40 -1.57 -14.33
N PRO A 5 18.05 -1.76 -13.17
CA PRO A 5 17.33 -2.00 -11.93
C PRO A 5 16.31 -0.88 -11.78
N LYS A 6 15.02 -1.25 -11.84
CA LYS A 6 13.95 -0.26 -11.76
C LYS A 6 14.18 0.57 -10.51
N PRO A 7 14.07 1.90 -10.60
CA PRO A 7 14.19 2.74 -9.43
C PRO A 7 13.19 2.26 -8.36
N ARG A 8 13.65 2.14 -7.11
CA ARG A 8 12.85 1.78 -5.93
C ARG A 8 11.55 2.60 -5.86
N SER A 9 11.63 3.86 -6.23
CA SER A 9 10.49 4.77 -6.37
C SER A 9 9.44 4.27 -7.38
N ALA A 10 9.85 3.73 -8.54
CA ALA A 10 8.93 3.11 -9.49
C ALA A 10 8.30 1.81 -8.95
N ARG A 11 9.04 1.04 -8.13
CA ARG A 11 8.45 -0.13 -7.47
C ARG A 11 7.36 0.23 -6.48
N LEU A 12 7.52 1.29 -5.72
CA LEU A 12 6.46 1.83 -4.85
C LEU A 12 5.19 2.17 -5.63
N VAL A 13 5.34 2.81 -6.80
CA VAL A 13 4.23 3.13 -7.70
C VAL A 13 3.56 1.85 -8.22
N GLU A 14 4.32 0.82 -8.58
CA GLU A 14 3.74 -0.45 -9.06
C GLU A 14 3.01 -1.23 -7.96
N LEU A 15 3.53 -1.23 -6.73
CA LEU A 15 2.96 -1.98 -5.60
C LEU A 15 1.72 -1.32 -5.02
N LEU A 16 1.75 0.00 -4.85
CA LEU A 16 0.69 0.76 -4.17
C LEU A 16 -0.20 1.55 -5.13
N GLY A 17 0.24 1.73 -6.38
CA GLY A 17 -0.45 2.55 -7.37
C GLY A 17 -0.43 4.04 -7.04
N LEU A 18 0.66 4.55 -6.45
CA LEU A 18 0.81 5.96 -6.05
C LEU A 18 0.89 6.88 -7.28
N SER A 19 0.36 8.08 -7.13
CA SER A 19 0.53 9.19 -8.09
C SER A 19 1.86 9.90 -7.84
N ASP A 20 2.37 10.65 -8.82
CA ASP A 20 3.66 11.36 -8.70
C ASP A 20 3.71 12.30 -7.48
N ASN A 21 2.60 13.01 -7.21
CA ASN A 21 2.52 13.90 -6.05
C ASN A 21 2.53 13.14 -4.71
N GLU A 22 1.88 11.98 -4.66
CA GLU A 22 1.88 11.11 -3.49
C GLU A 22 3.30 10.55 -3.27
N LEU A 23 3.98 10.14 -4.34
CA LEU A 23 5.36 9.66 -4.29
C LEU A 23 6.32 10.74 -3.76
N CYS A 24 6.25 11.98 -4.26
CA CYS A 24 7.05 13.10 -3.75
C CYS A 24 6.82 13.34 -2.25
N THR A 25 5.56 13.24 -1.81
CA THR A 25 5.19 13.43 -0.39
C THR A 25 5.75 12.31 0.48
N VAL A 26 5.60 11.05 0.06
CA VAL A 26 6.09 9.88 0.80
C VAL A 26 7.61 9.87 0.91
N LEU A 27 8.31 10.27 -0.16
CA LEU A 27 9.76 10.35 -0.20
C LEU A 27 10.33 11.64 0.43
N ASP A 28 9.47 12.57 0.87
CA ASP A 28 9.87 13.90 1.34
C ASP A 28 10.86 14.59 0.39
N SER A 29 10.64 14.41 -0.90
CA SER A 29 11.62 14.70 -1.94
C SER A 29 10.94 15.35 -3.13
N ASP A 30 11.58 16.40 -3.67
CA ASP A 30 11.16 16.99 -4.93
C ASP A 30 11.41 16.06 -6.12
N ALA A 31 10.69 16.31 -7.22
CA ALA A 31 10.80 15.53 -8.46
C ALA A 31 12.25 15.39 -8.97
N LEU A 32 13.08 16.44 -8.80
CA LEU A 32 14.51 16.41 -9.16
C LEU A 32 15.31 15.42 -8.30
N THR A 33 15.03 15.33 -7.00
CA THR A 33 15.70 14.42 -6.07
C THR A 33 15.35 12.97 -6.38
N ILE A 34 14.10 12.71 -6.80
CA ILE A 34 13.64 11.40 -7.26
C ILE A 34 14.35 11.01 -8.56
N VAL A 35 14.35 11.90 -9.56
CA VAL A 35 15.01 11.63 -10.86
C VAL A 35 16.52 11.45 -10.74
N SER A 36 17.12 12.11 -9.74
CA SER A 36 18.56 12.01 -9.45
C SER A 36 18.93 10.76 -8.64
N GLY A 37 17.94 9.94 -8.23
CA GLY A 37 18.17 8.70 -7.49
C GLY A 37 18.61 8.88 -6.04
N GLN A 38 18.63 10.11 -5.50
CA GLN A 38 19.12 10.38 -4.15
C GLN A 38 18.16 9.87 -3.07
N ALA A 39 16.85 9.93 -3.34
CA ALA A 39 15.83 9.35 -2.45
C ALA A 39 15.97 7.83 -2.31
N GLU A 40 16.57 7.17 -3.31
CA GLU A 40 16.67 5.70 -3.38
C GLU A 40 17.77 5.12 -2.50
N ALA A 41 18.69 5.97 -2.01
CA ALA A 41 19.81 5.56 -1.17
C ALA A 41 19.46 5.39 0.31
N THR A 42 18.22 5.71 0.71
CA THR A 42 17.80 5.64 2.10
C THR A 42 17.51 4.18 2.52
N PRO A 43 18.04 3.71 3.66
CA PRO A 43 17.79 2.34 4.14
C PRO A 43 16.32 2.12 4.51
N GLU A 44 15.62 3.16 4.97
CA GLU A 44 14.18 3.12 5.28
C GLU A 44 13.35 2.73 4.04
N LEU A 45 13.70 3.27 2.87
CA LEU A 45 12.99 2.94 1.64
C LEU A 45 13.19 1.49 1.23
N ALA A 46 14.39 0.94 1.45
CA ALA A 46 14.67 -0.45 1.15
C ALA A 46 13.83 -1.39 2.04
N ILE A 47 13.74 -1.10 3.34
CA ILE A 47 12.93 -1.88 4.30
C ILE A 47 11.44 -1.79 3.94
N LEU A 48 10.95 -0.59 3.60
CA LEU A 48 9.55 -0.40 3.21
C LEU A 48 9.18 -1.22 1.97
N ILE A 49 10.05 -1.24 0.95
CA ILE A 49 9.81 -2.02 -0.27
C ILE A 49 9.79 -3.51 0.04
N ASP A 50 10.76 -4.02 0.80
CA ASP A 50 10.82 -5.42 1.20
C ASP A 50 9.53 -5.87 1.92
N LEU A 51 9.07 -5.06 2.89
CA LEU A 51 7.82 -5.29 3.62
C LEU A 51 6.59 -5.27 2.70
N LEU A 52 6.55 -4.37 1.71
CA LEU A 52 5.47 -4.29 0.73
C LEU A 52 5.49 -5.47 -0.26
N GLU A 53 6.67 -5.93 -0.67
CA GLU A 53 6.85 -7.09 -1.53
C GLU A 53 6.36 -8.35 -0.81
N GLU A 54 6.80 -8.59 0.43
CA GLU A 54 6.31 -9.70 1.24
C GLU A 54 4.78 -9.67 1.43
N ALA A 55 4.21 -8.49 1.70
CA ALA A 55 2.77 -8.34 1.82
C ALA A 55 2.07 -8.62 0.49
N ALA A 56 2.62 -8.12 -0.63
CA ALA A 56 2.08 -8.35 -1.96
C ALA A 56 2.16 -9.82 -2.36
N GLU A 57 3.17 -10.57 -1.94
CA GLU A 57 3.27 -12.02 -2.14
C GLU A 57 2.17 -12.76 -1.36
N LYS A 58 1.86 -12.33 -0.14
CA LYS A 58 0.87 -12.97 0.74
C LYS A 58 -0.58 -12.64 0.36
N VAL A 59 -0.88 -11.39 0.02
CA VAL A 59 -2.26 -10.92 -0.26
C VAL A 59 -2.54 -10.59 -1.73
N GLY A 60 -1.51 -10.48 -2.56
CA GLY A 60 -1.58 -10.06 -3.95
C GLY A 60 -1.43 -8.54 -4.14
N THR A 61 -0.62 -8.11 -5.10
CA THR A 61 -0.34 -6.70 -5.42
C THR A 61 -1.59 -5.87 -5.64
N ARG A 62 -2.58 -6.39 -6.37
CA ARG A 62 -3.84 -5.67 -6.66
C ARG A 62 -4.69 -5.47 -5.40
N ALA A 63 -4.65 -6.43 -4.47
CA ALA A 63 -5.36 -6.35 -3.21
C ALA A 63 -4.69 -5.34 -2.27
N LEU A 64 -3.35 -5.33 -2.23
CA LEU A 64 -2.54 -4.35 -1.50
C LEU A 64 -2.79 -2.91 -1.99
N ALA A 65 -2.74 -2.68 -3.30
CA ALA A 65 -3.04 -1.37 -3.90
C ALA A 65 -4.49 -0.90 -3.63
N GLY A 66 -5.45 -1.83 -3.55
CA GLY A 66 -6.82 -1.53 -3.15
C GLY A 66 -6.97 -1.25 -1.66
N TRP A 67 -6.24 -1.98 -0.82
CA TRP A 67 -6.26 -1.85 0.63
C TRP A 67 -5.67 -0.54 1.11
N VAL A 68 -4.57 -0.07 0.51
CA VAL A 68 -3.89 1.17 0.94
C VAL A 68 -4.81 2.39 0.88
N ARG A 69 -5.80 2.36 -0.03
CA ARG A 69 -6.82 3.39 -0.22
C ARG A 69 -8.12 3.12 0.56
N ARG A 70 -8.30 1.91 1.11
CA ARG A 70 -9.48 1.59 1.92
C ARG A 70 -9.34 2.18 3.32
N ARG A 71 -10.46 2.66 3.85
CA ARG A 71 -10.53 3.13 5.23
C ARG A 71 -10.66 1.92 6.16
N GLY A 72 -9.67 1.75 7.04
CA GLY A 72 -9.67 0.78 8.11
C GLY A 72 -9.95 1.43 9.48
N PRO A 73 -9.89 0.64 10.56
CA PRO A 73 -10.07 1.13 11.93
C PRO A 73 -9.00 2.15 12.35
N ALA A 74 -7.81 2.10 11.75
CA ALA A 74 -6.71 3.05 11.97
C ALA A 74 -6.70 4.24 10.98
N GLY A 75 -7.74 4.40 10.14
CA GLY A 75 -7.74 5.37 9.04
C GLY A 75 -7.38 4.73 7.69
N ARG A 76 -6.94 5.51 6.70
CA ARG A 76 -6.43 4.95 5.44
C ARG A 76 -4.93 4.73 5.57
N PRO A 77 -4.39 3.56 5.22
CA PRO A 77 -2.95 3.31 5.29
C PRO A 77 -2.13 4.33 4.50
N ILE A 78 -2.65 4.83 3.38
CA ILE A 78 -2.00 5.87 2.58
C ILE A 78 -1.81 7.20 3.34
N ASP A 79 -2.70 7.54 4.28
CA ASP A 79 -2.56 8.76 5.08
C ASP A 79 -1.34 8.69 6.00
N ALA A 80 -1.01 7.49 6.51
CA ALA A 80 0.19 7.27 7.32
C ALA A 80 1.46 7.44 6.47
N LEU A 81 1.48 6.92 5.24
CA LEU A 81 2.59 7.13 4.31
C LEU A 81 2.75 8.61 3.95
N LEU A 82 1.66 9.33 3.66
CA LEU A 82 1.69 10.76 3.36
C LEU A 82 2.10 11.62 4.56
N SER A 83 1.80 11.16 5.78
CA SER A 83 2.25 11.81 7.02
C SER A 83 3.63 11.35 7.47
N ARG A 84 4.29 10.48 6.70
CA ARG A 84 5.60 9.86 7.02
C ARG A 84 5.62 9.06 8.32
N GLU A 85 4.46 8.58 8.74
CA GLU A 85 4.28 7.71 9.90
C GLU A 85 4.50 6.25 9.49
N PHE A 86 5.73 5.92 9.08
CA PHE A 86 6.11 4.55 8.68
C PHE A 86 5.78 3.48 9.73
N PRO A 87 5.98 3.71 11.05
CA PRO A 87 5.60 2.73 12.08
C PRO A 87 4.08 2.46 12.10
N ALA A 88 3.25 3.46 11.86
CA ALA A 88 1.80 3.28 11.79
C ALA A 88 1.40 2.50 10.53
N PHE A 89 2.10 2.73 9.41
CA PHE A 89 1.90 1.99 8.17
C PHE A 89 2.31 0.52 8.30
N GLU A 90 3.50 0.24 8.85
CA GLU A 90 4.02 -1.10 9.11
C GLU A 90 3.04 -1.92 9.94
N ARG A 91 2.58 -1.37 11.06
CA ARG A 91 1.54 -1.99 11.91
C ARG A 91 0.27 -2.33 11.12
N ALA A 92 -0.14 -1.46 10.21
CA ALA A 92 -1.33 -1.69 9.39
C ALA A 92 -1.11 -2.85 8.40
N VAL A 93 0.11 -2.99 7.84
CA VAL A 93 0.49 -4.09 6.97
C VAL A 93 0.58 -5.42 7.74
N GLU A 94 1.16 -5.43 8.95
CA GLU A 94 1.16 -6.61 9.82
C GLU A 94 -0.27 -7.11 10.07
N VAL A 95 -1.17 -6.21 10.45
CA VAL A 95 -2.59 -6.54 10.68
C VAL A 95 -3.26 -7.05 9.39
N LEU A 96 -2.90 -6.50 8.22
CA LEU A 96 -3.39 -6.97 6.93
C LEU A 96 -2.93 -8.41 6.64
N VAL A 97 -1.65 -8.69 6.86
CA VAL A 97 -1.05 -10.01 6.60
C VAL A 97 -1.58 -11.04 7.59
N GLU A 98 -1.68 -10.71 8.88
CA GLU A 98 -2.23 -11.59 9.92
C GLU A 98 -3.71 -11.92 9.69
N ARG A 99 -4.53 -10.93 9.28
CA ARG A 99 -5.98 -11.11 9.10
C ARG A 99 -6.35 -11.58 7.70
N GLY A 100 -5.46 -11.41 6.72
CA GLY A 100 -5.78 -11.46 5.30
C GLY A 100 -6.67 -10.29 4.86
N ILE A 101 -6.77 -10.06 3.54
CA ILE A 101 -7.77 -9.11 3.00
C ILE A 101 -9.15 -9.69 3.30
N VAL A 102 -9.86 -9.16 4.30
CA VAL A 102 -11.30 -9.35 4.40
C VAL A 102 -11.93 -8.54 3.27
N VAL A 103 -12.09 -9.19 2.11
CA VAL A 103 -12.93 -8.66 1.04
C VAL A 103 -14.34 -8.65 1.60
N GLY A 104 -14.74 -7.52 2.21
CA GLY A 104 -16.13 -7.20 2.49
C GLY A 104 -16.89 -7.05 1.18
N GLY A 105 -17.10 -8.17 0.48
CA GLY A 105 -18.11 -8.30 -0.55
C GLY A 105 -19.43 -8.38 0.18
N GLY A 106 -20.26 -7.35 0.01
CA GLY A 106 -21.65 -7.41 0.44
C GLY A 106 -22.35 -8.60 -0.23
N ASN A 107 -22.58 -9.66 0.53
CA ASN A 107 -23.72 -10.53 0.34
C ASN A 107 -24.54 -10.60 1.64
N GLY A 108 -24.86 -9.42 2.18
CA GLY A 108 -25.97 -9.24 3.09
C GLY A 108 -27.27 -9.09 2.30
N ARG A 109 -27.68 -10.12 1.54
CA ARG A 109 -29.08 -10.27 1.15
C ARG A 109 -29.81 -10.99 2.28
N LEU A 110 -30.01 -10.26 3.37
CA LEU A 110 -31.09 -10.52 4.31
C LEU A 110 -32.36 -9.89 3.70
N GLY A 111 -33.04 -10.65 2.87
CA GLY A 111 -34.43 -10.40 2.50
C GLY A 111 -35.30 -11.46 3.15
N GLY A 112 -35.65 -11.23 4.41
CA GLY A 112 -36.71 -11.99 5.08
C GLY A 112 -38.08 -11.66 4.47
N GLY A 113 -38.93 -12.67 4.38
CA GLY A 113 -40.30 -12.60 3.85
C GLY A 113 -40.50 -13.73 2.84
N SER A 114 -41.00 -14.89 3.23
CA SER A 114 -42.42 -14.98 3.54
C SER A 114 -42.75 -16.14 4.46
N GLU A 115 -43.58 -15.77 5.42
CA GLU A 115 -44.27 -16.55 6.40
C GLU A 115 -45.58 -17.11 5.78
N ARG A 116 -45.95 -18.36 6.12
CA ARG A 116 -47.29 -19.00 6.00
C ARG A 116 -47.78 -19.29 4.56
N ARG A 117 -48.30 -20.46 4.18
CA ARG A 117 -48.92 -21.62 4.85
C ARG A 117 -48.58 -22.91 4.10
#